data_AF-A0A6H5G2K8-F1
#
_entry.id   AF-A0A6H5G2K8-F1
#
_cell.length_a   1.000
_cell.length_b   1.000
_cell.length_c   1.000
_cell.angle_alpha   90.00
_cell.angle_beta   90.00
_cell.angle_gamma   90.00
#
_symmetry.space_group_name_H-M   'P 1'
#
loop_
_entity.id
_entity.type
_entity.pdbx_description
1 polymer ?
#
loop_
_entity_poly.entity_id
_entity_poly.type
_entity_poly.pdbx_seq_one_letter_code
_entity_poly.pdbx_strand_id
1 'polypeptide(L)'
;MRRENDRPFFTFTRLTNQVELIIFKMAYRLMFIPRAQETAERHMGPLPDLYAVGQNVTMVLLNVHFTINNPRPHPPNVIEVGGLNVVPAKPLQN
;
A
#
# COMPACT_ATOMS: atom_id res chain seq x y z
N MET A 1 -25.29 11.50 -8.24
CA MET A 1 -25.15 11.22 -9.70
C MET A 1 -23.76 11.64 -10.15
N ARG A 2 -22.82 10.69 -10.35
CA ARG A 2 -21.56 10.94 -11.07
C ARG A 2 -21.50 9.97 -12.24
N ARG A 3 -22.05 10.43 -13.38
CA ARG A 3 -21.88 9.74 -14.67
C ARG A 3 -20.49 10.07 -15.18
N GLU A 4 -19.51 9.30 -14.74
CA GLU A 4 -18.18 9.34 -15.34
C GLU A 4 -17.96 8.00 -16.02
N ASN A 5 -18.32 7.99 -17.31
CA ASN A 5 -17.68 7.16 -18.31
C ASN A 5 -18.16 5.71 -18.47
N ASP A 6 -19.40 5.53 -18.95
CA ASP A 6 -19.90 4.28 -19.55
C ASP A 6 -19.18 4.01 -20.89
N ARG A 7 -17.88 3.71 -20.86
CA ARG A 7 -17.17 3.20 -22.06
C ARG A 7 -17.22 1.67 -22.06
N PRO A 8 -17.67 1.03 -23.16
CA PRO A 8 -17.83 -0.42 -23.24
C PRO A 8 -16.49 -1.15 -23.08
N PHE A 9 -16.57 -2.46 -22.88
CA PHE A 9 -15.55 -3.36 -22.32
C PHE A 9 -14.17 -3.47 -23.02
N PHE A 10 -13.81 -2.55 -23.93
CA PHE A 10 -12.45 -2.34 -24.41
C PHE A 10 -12.07 -0.85 -24.27
N THR A 11 -11.44 -0.51 -23.15
CA THR A 11 -11.01 0.87 -22.84
C THR A 11 -9.49 0.95 -22.82
N PHE A 12 -8.91 1.78 -23.69
CA PHE A 12 -7.48 2.16 -23.64
C PHE A 12 -7.01 2.57 -22.23
N THR A 13 -7.92 3.06 -21.39
CA THR A 13 -7.68 3.33 -19.97
C THR A 13 -7.18 2.10 -19.20
N ARG A 14 -7.77 0.91 -19.41
CA ARG A 14 -7.32 -0.31 -18.74
C ARG A 14 -5.92 -0.71 -19.20
N LEU A 15 -5.64 -0.57 -20.51
CA LEU A 15 -4.33 -0.85 -21.08
C LEU A 15 -3.27 0.12 -20.57
N THR A 16 -3.57 1.41 -20.54
CA THR A 16 -2.68 2.46 -20.02
C THR A 16 -2.43 2.26 -18.52
N ASN A 17 -3.46 1.97 -17.71
CA ASN A 17 -3.29 1.61 -16.30
C ASN A 17 -2.40 0.36 -16.12
N GLN A 18 -2.53 -0.64 -16.99
CA GLN A 18 -1.70 -1.85 -16.93
C GLN A 18 -0.24 -1.58 -17.30
N VAL A 19 0.01 -0.80 -18.35
CA VAL A 19 1.35 -0.38 -18.76
C VAL A 19 1.98 0.49 -17.67
N GLU A 20 1.23 1.45 -17.13
CA GLU A 20 1.63 2.29 -16.01
C GLU A 20 2.03 1.44 -14.80
N LEU A 21 1.22 0.44 -14.44
CA LEU A 21 1.55 -0.50 -13.36
C LEU A 21 2.84 -1.27 -13.63
N ILE A 22 3.07 -1.71 -14.87
CA ILE A 22 4.30 -2.43 -15.25
C ILE A 22 5.51 -1.50 -15.13
N ILE A 23 5.40 -0.27 -15.64
CA ILE A 23 6.46 0.74 -15.56
C ILE A 23 6.78 1.05 -14.10
N PHE A 24 5.78 1.26 -13.25
CA PHE A 24 6.01 1.52 -11.83
C PHE A 24 6.64 0.33 -11.10
N LYS A 25 6.19 -0.90 -11.38
CA LYS A 25 6.80 -2.11 -10.81
C LYS A 25 8.26 -2.27 -11.24
N MET A 26 8.55 -1.99 -12.50
CA MET A 26 9.91 -2.04 -13.03
C MET A 26 10.79 -0.95 -12.40
N ALA A 27 10.30 0.29 -12.32
CA ALA A 27 11.00 1.37 -11.65
C ALA A 27 11.25 1.03 -10.18
N TYR A 28 10.24 0.53 -9.46
CA TYR A 28 10.37 0.08 -8.08
C TYR A 28 11.50 -0.93 -7.91
N ARG A 29 11.49 -1.99 -8.72
CA ARG A 29 12.47 -3.08 -8.61
C ARG A 29 13.88 -2.68 -9.05
N LEU A 30 14.00 -1.88 -10.10
CA LEU A 30 15.30 -1.55 -10.71
C LEU A 30 15.94 -0.27 -10.15
N MET A 31 15.15 0.68 -9.65
CA MET A 31 15.65 1.97 -9.20
C MET A 31 15.51 2.19 -7.70
N PHE A 32 14.36 1.84 -7.11
CA PHE A 32 14.07 2.14 -5.70
C PHE A 32 14.66 1.10 -4.76
N ILE A 33 14.44 -0.20 -5.03
CA ILE A 33 14.94 -1.29 -4.17
C ILE A 33 16.47 -1.25 -4.00
N PRO A 34 17.30 -1.13 -5.06
CA PRO A 34 18.75 -1.15 -4.86
C PRO A 34 19.25 0.03 -4.03
N ARG A 35 18.64 1.21 -4.21
CA ARG A 35 18.94 2.41 -3.42
C ARG A 35 18.53 2.26 -1.96
N ALA A 36 17.38 1.64 -1.71
CA ALA A 36 16.92 1.34 -0.37
C ALA A 36 17.81 0.31 0.31
N GLN A 37 18.23 -0.74 -0.40
CA GLN A 37 19.15 -1.77 0.09
C GLN A 37 20.47 -1.14 0.51
N GLU A 38 21.10 -0.36 -0.38
CA GLU A 38 22.36 0.31 -0.09
C GLU A 38 22.25 1.22 1.14
N THR A 39 21.17 2.00 1.24
CA THR A 39 20.95 2.90 2.37
C THR A 39 20.75 2.12 3.67
N ALA A 40 19.99 1.03 3.63
CA ALA A 40 19.72 0.19 4.80
C ALA A 40 20.99 -0.53 5.26
N GLU A 41 21.77 -1.10 4.33
CA GLU A 41 23.00 -1.82 4.66
C GLU A 41 24.07 -0.91 5.26
N ARG A 42 24.16 0.34 4.79
CA ARG A 42 25.07 1.34 5.37
C ARG A 42 24.82 1.60 6.85
N HIS A 43 23.57 1.50 7.32
CA HIS A 43 23.19 1.84 8.70
C HIS A 43 22.93 0.61 9.59
N MET A 44 22.53 -0.51 8.99
CA MET A 44 22.09 -1.71 9.71
C MET A 44 23.03 -2.92 9.50
N GLY A 45 24.07 -2.76 8.67
CA GLY A 45 24.96 -3.86 8.28
C GLY A 45 24.39 -4.72 7.15
N PRO A 46 25.02 -5.85 6.81
CA PRO A 46 24.55 -6.72 5.73
C PRO A 46 23.11 -7.20 5.96
N LEU A 47 22.23 -6.99 4.99
CA LEU A 47 20.81 -7.33 5.06
C LEU A 47 20.44 -8.32 3.94
N PRO A 48 19.39 -9.14 4.12
CA PRO A 48 18.79 -9.88 3.02
C PRO A 48 18.17 -8.90 2.00
N ASP A 49 17.86 -9.41 0.79
CA ASP A 49 17.21 -8.63 -0.26
C ASP A 49 15.88 -8.02 0.24
N LEU A 50 15.83 -6.69 0.33
CA LEU A 50 14.66 -5.95 0.78
C LEU A 50 13.43 -6.20 -0.09
N TYR A 51 13.60 -6.53 -1.38
CA TYR A 51 12.48 -6.91 -2.23
C TYR A 51 11.87 -8.24 -1.78
N ALA A 52 12.70 -9.27 -1.54
CA ALA A 52 12.25 -10.55 -1.00
C ALA A 52 11.61 -10.43 0.39
N VAL A 53 12.15 -9.58 1.27
CA VAL A 53 11.57 -9.30 2.59
C VAL A 53 10.17 -8.70 2.44
N GLY A 54 10.00 -7.69 1.58
CA GLY A 54 8.70 -7.05 1.36
C GLY A 54 7.64 -7.97 0.74
N GLN A 55 8.04 -9.04 0.03
CA GLN A 55 7.10 -10.03 -0.50
C GLN A 55 6.62 -11.05 0.56
N ASN A 56 7.38 -11.24 1.65
CA ASN A 56 7.15 -12.30 2.64
C ASN A 56 6.74 -11.73 4.02
N VAL A 57 5.89 -10.71 4.03
CA VAL A 57 5.41 -10.10 5.27
C VAL A 57 4.33 -10.98 5.91
N THR A 58 4.56 -11.40 7.15
CA THR A 58 3.65 -12.30 7.91
C THR A 58 2.38 -11.60 8.37
N MET A 59 2.45 -10.31 8.69
CA MET A 59 1.33 -9.54 9.19
C MET A 59 1.50 -8.05 8.89
N VAL A 60 0.43 -7.38 8.49
CA VAL A 60 0.34 -5.93 8.32
C VAL A 60 -0.82 -5.41 9.13
N LEU A 61 -0.55 -4.53 10.09
CA LEU A 61 -1.58 -3.85 10.88
C LEU A 61 -1.90 -2.50 10.26
N LEU A 62 -3.13 -2.32 9.79
CA LEU A 62 -3.58 -1.07 9.18
C LEU A 62 -4.40 -0.25 10.17
N ASN A 63 -4.02 1.02 10.32
CA ASN A 63 -4.80 2.00 11.08
C ASN A 63 -5.95 2.57 10.24
N VAL A 64 -6.81 1.70 9.72
CA VAL A 64 -7.99 2.05 8.92
C VAL A 64 -9.19 1.23 9.39
N HIS A 65 -10.38 1.56 8.88
CA HIS A 65 -11.60 0.82 9.19
C HIS A 65 -12.53 0.71 7.98
N PHE A 66 -13.03 -0.50 7.71
CA PHE A 66 -13.88 -0.85 6.57
C PHE A 66 -15.17 -0.03 6.43
N THR A 67 -15.67 0.56 7.53
CA THR A 67 -16.87 1.42 7.50
C THR A 67 -16.58 2.81 6.93
N ILE A 68 -15.33 3.29 7.02
CA ILE A 68 -14.92 4.61 6.57
C ILE A 68 -14.34 4.54 5.16
N ASN A 69 -13.58 3.48 4.89
CA ASN A 69 -12.89 3.29 3.61
C ASN A 69 -13.71 2.43 2.64
N ASN A 70 -13.44 2.62 1.35
CA ASN A 70 -14.05 1.78 0.33
C ASN A 70 -13.65 0.32 0.56
N PRO A 71 -14.60 -0.65 0.55
CA PRO A 71 -14.27 -2.04 0.77
C PRO A 71 -13.31 -2.52 -0.32
N ARG A 72 -12.18 -3.09 0.07
CA ARG A 72 -11.21 -3.72 -0.82
C ARG A 72 -10.84 -5.09 -0.24
N PRO A 73 -10.71 -6.13 -1.06
CA PRO A 73 -10.28 -7.43 -0.57
C PRO A 73 -8.83 -7.34 -0.12
N HIS A 74 -8.62 -7.62 1.18
CA HIS A 74 -7.30 -7.73 1.79
C HIS A 74 -6.94 -9.22 1.96
N PRO A 75 -5.67 -9.62 1.79
CA PRO A 75 -5.25 -10.97 2.17
C PRO A 75 -5.31 -11.14 3.70
N PRO A 76 -5.44 -12.37 4.21
CA PRO A 76 -5.72 -12.64 5.62
C PRO A 76 -4.61 -12.17 6.58
N ASN A 77 -3.41 -11.91 6.08
CA ASN A 77 -2.31 -11.33 6.86
C ASN A 77 -2.42 -9.82 7.06
N VAL A 78 -3.42 -9.15 6.46
CA VAL A 78 -3.64 -7.71 6.61
C VAL A 78 -4.84 -7.49 7.53
N ILE A 79 -4.59 -6.96 8.73
CA ILE A 79 -5.60 -6.74 9.76
C ILE A 79 -5.86 -5.25 9.94
N GLU A 80 -7.11 -4.84 9.75
CA GLU A 80 -7.57 -3.48 10.07
C GLU A 80 -7.83 -3.39 11.57
N VAL A 81 -7.00 -2.61 12.27
CA VAL A 81 -7.14 -2.41 13.74
C VAL A 81 -7.99 -1.17 14.01
N GLY A 82 -7.80 -0.11 13.21
CA GLY A 82 -8.40 1.20 13.44
C GLY A 82 -7.99 1.81 14.79
N GLY A 83 -8.14 3.13 14.93
CA GLY A 83 -8.02 3.77 16.24
C GLY A 83 -6.64 3.71 16.92
N LEU A 84 -5.57 3.23 16.25
CA LEU A 84 -4.23 3.11 16.86
C LEU A 84 -3.69 4.47 17.36
N ASN A 85 -4.08 5.55 16.69
CA ASN A 85 -3.69 6.92 17.06
C ASN A 85 -4.82 7.70 17.76
N VAL A 86 -5.93 7.05 18.12
CA VAL A 86 -7.05 7.73 18.78
C VAL A 86 -6.72 7.88 20.26
N VAL A 87 -6.57 9.13 20.69
CA VAL A 87 -6.44 9.46 22.10
C VAL A 87 -7.82 9.48 22.78
N PRO A 88 -7.92 9.14 24.07
CA PRO A 88 -9.16 9.25 24.82
C PRO A 88 -9.76 10.66 24.70
N ALA A 89 -11.08 10.73 24.51
CA ALA A 89 -11.77 12.01 24.43
C ALA A 89 -11.62 12.80 25.74
N LYS A 90 -11.30 14.09 25.64
CA LYS A 90 -11.30 14.99 26.81
C LYS A 90 -12.76 15.14 27.29
N PRO A 91 -13.03 15.08 28.60
CA PRO A 91 -14.38 15.34 29.12
C PRO A 91 -14.85 16.74 28.71
N LEU A 92 -16.12 16.83 28.34
CA LEU A 92 -16.77 18.11 28.07
C LEU A 92 -16.77 18.93 29.37
N GLN A 93 -16.32 20.18 29.29
CA GLN A 93 -16.43 21.10 30.42
C GLN A 93 -17.88 21.56 30.46
N ASN A 94 -18.58 21.18 31.53
CA ASN A 94 -19.96 21.58 31.82
C ASN A 94 -19.98 23.01 32.36
#